data_AF-A0A8I2J445-F1
#
_entry.id   AF-A0A8I2J445-F1
#
_cell.length_a   1.000
_cell.length_b   1.000
_cell.length_c   1.000
_cell.angle_alpha   90.00
_cell.angle_beta   90.00
_cell.angle_gamma   90.00
#
_symmetry.space_group_name_H-M   'P 1'
#
loop_
_entity.id
_entity.type
_entity.pdbx_description
1 polymer ?
#
loop_
_entity_poly.entity_id
_entity_poly.type
_entity_poly.pdbx_seq_one_letter_code
_entity_poly.pdbx_strand_id
1 'polypeptide(L)'
;MARGGGRRTAVATAALGSLLAVTALSACGGPSGDGADSRASGPPGGDGRSSAAADPTRIPDVGDRLQKRIPDDSRQVVAVYGDGRDSADSTVVLYTKQGSAWHRARSWAAHNGTKGWTTDHHENDKRSPVGVFTLSDAGGVLPDPDPAPGTGLPYSRSASFAAPRWWAKSYWHDFDYVIAIDYNRVKGTPPNDPTRPEGTSKGGSIWLHMDHGSGTSACVSLPKSAMEYLLRTLDPDRHPVVVMGDRAHLKA
;
A
#
# COMPACT_ATOMS: atom_id res chain seq x y z
N MET A 1 49.76 39.25 18.01
CA MET A 1 48.95 40.35 17.45
C MET A 1 47.97 39.73 16.47
N ALA A 2 46.73 39.46 16.92
CA ALA A 2 45.52 40.29 16.76
C ALA A 2 44.73 39.84 15.51
N ARG A 3 43.63 39.08 15.70
CA ARG A 3 42.19 39.52 15.70
C ARG A 3 41.68 39.78 14.27
N GLY A 4 40.50 39.38 13.82
CA GLY A 4 39.33 38.78 14.47
C GLY A 4 38.04 39.17 13.71
N GLY A 5 37.09 38.24 13.59
CA GLY A 5 35.64 38.46 13.73
C GLY A 5 34.85 39.17 12.62
N GLY A 6 34.09 38.38 11.84
CA GLY A 6 32.95 38.87 11.05
C GLY A 6 31.65 38.89 11.89
N ARG A 7 31.04 40.06 12.05
CA ARG A 7 29.77 40.29 12.76
C ARG A 7 28.57 40.11 11.82
N ARG A 8 27.54 39.44 12.35
CA ARG A 8 26.17 39.38 11.81
C ARG A 8 25.42 40.65 12.20
N THR A 9 24.62 41.20 11.29
CA THR A 9 23.64 42.25 11.58
C THR A 9 22.23 41.68 11.52
N ALA A 10 21.49 41.87 12.61
CA ALA A 10 20.07 41.63 12.73
C ALA A 10 19.32 42.95 12.45
N VAL A 11 18.12 42.84 11.86
CA VAL A 11 17.12 43.91 11.90
C VAL A 11 15.81 43.26 12.33
N ALA A 12 15.28 43.72 13.46
CA ALA A 12 13.98 43.36 13.99
C ALA A 12 13.06 44.58 13.88
N THR A 13 11.84 44.38 13.41
CA THR A 13 10.72 45.30 13.59
C THR A 13 9.50 44.51 14.04
N ALA A 14 8.89 44.98 15.11
CA ALA A 14 7.70 44.44 15.76
C ALA A 14 6.49 45.32 15.46
N ALA A 15 5.30 44.72 15.38
CA ALA A 15 4.04 45.39 15.73
C ALA A 15 2.96 44.36 16.09
N LEU A 16 2.29 44.62 17.22
CA LEU A 16 1.24 43.85 17.90
C LEU A 16 -0.14 43.97 17.21
N GLY A 17 -1.07 43.05 17.51
CA GLY A 17 -2.50 43.33 17.37
C GLY A 17 -3.49 42.16 17.51
N SER A 18 -3.74 41.74 18.76
CA SER A 18 -5.05 41.36 19.36
C SER A 18 -5.85 40.11 18.93
N LEU A 19 -6.18 39.32 19.98
CA LEU A 19 -7.11 38.19 20.07
C LEU A 19 -8.60 38.57 19.88
N LEU A 20 -9.45 37.62 19.44
CA LEU A 20 -10.56 37.03 20.23
C LEU A 20 -11.37 35.98 19.44
N ALA A 21 -11.97 35.08 20.20
CA ALA A 21 -12.46 33.75 19.84
C ALA A 21 -14.00 33.66 19.74
N VAL A 22 -14.46 32.81 18.82
CA VAL A 22 -15.59 31.83 18.84
C VAL A 22 -16.89 32.14 19.61
N THR A 23 -18.06 32.01 18.94
CA THR A 23 -19.20 31.08 19.21
C THR A 23 -20.58 31.65 18.82
N ALA A 24 -21.49 30.71 18.52
CA ALA A 24 -22.77 30.80 17.81
C ALA A 24 -23.92 31.53 18.52
N LEU A 25 -25.00 31.85 17.78
CA LEU A 25 -26.36 31.34 18.02
C LEU A 25 -27.35 31.76 16.90
N SER A 26 -28.36 30.92 16.71
CA SER A 26 -29.49 30.95 15.77
C SER A 26 -30.44 32.16 15.87
N ALA A 27 -31.14 32.49 14.77
CA ALA A 27 -32.62 32.43 14.65
C ALA A 27 -33.25 33.47 13.67
N CYS A 28 -34.09 32.93 12.78
CA CYS A 28 -35.40 33.39 12.25
C CYS A 28 -35.60 34.79 11.62
N GLY A 29 -36.17 34.79 10.40
CA GLY A 29 -37.02 35.89 9.90
C GLY A 29 -37.21 35.94 8.37
N GLY A 30 -38.38 35.52 7.87
CA GLY A 30 -38.92 35.94 6.55
C GLY A 30 -39.69 37.27 6.66
N PRO A 31 -40.19 37.89 5.56
CA PRO A 31 -41.38 37.39 4.85
C PRO A 31 -41.41 37.63 3.31
N SER A 32 -42.56 37.24 2.72
CA SER A 32 -42.93 36.86 1.35
C SER A 32 -43.30 37.96 0.32
N GLY A 33 -43.39 37.52 -0.96
CA GLY A 33 -44.25 38.02 -2.07
C GLY A 33 -43.48 38.73 -3.19
N ASP A 34 -43.78 38.67 -4.49
CA ASP A 34 -44.63 37.86 -5.40
C ASP A 34 -44.13 38.19 -6.83
N GLY A 35 -44.28 37.29 -7.81
CA GLY A 35 -44.05 37.63 -9.23
C GLY A 35 -43.82 36.44 -10.16
N ALA A 36 -44.85 36.08 -10.92
CA ALA A 36 -44.83 35.04 -11.96
C ALA A 36 -44.31 35.58 -13.31
N ASP A 37 -43.56 34.77 -14.07
CA ASP A 37 -43.88 34.49 -15.49
C ASP A 37 -42.96 33.44 -16.18
N SER A 38 -43.60 32.35 -16.62
CA SER A 38 -43.56 31.76 -17.97
C SER A 38 -42.28 31.21 -18.64
N ARG A 39 -42.26 29.85 -18.75
CA ARG A 39 -42.06 28.99 -19.96
C ARG A 39 -40.69 28.36 -20.30
N ALA A 40 -40.75 27.01 -20.30
CA ALA A 40 -40.32 26.06 -21.35
C ALA A 40 -39.01 25.24 -21.21
N SER A 41 -39.22 23.96 -20.86
CA SER A 41 -38.79 22.74 -21.58
C SER A 41 -37.31 22.32 -21.63
N GLY A 42 -37.03 21.23 -20.91
CA GLY A 42 -36.00 20.24 -21.24
C GLY A 42 -35.90 19.17 -20.13
N PRO A 43 -36.10 17.87 -20.38
CA PRO A 43 -35.83 16.85 -19.36
C PRO A 43 -34.32 16.75 -19.15
N PRO A 44 -33.81 16.71 -17.91
CA PRO A 44 -32.44 16.31 -17.69
C PRO A 44 -32.33 14.83 -18.06
N GLY A 45 -31.58 14.54 -19.12
CA GLY A 45 -31.08 13.19 -19.38
C GLY A 45 -30.29 12.75 -18.17
N GLY A 46 -30.89 11.86 -17.37
CA GLY A 46 -30.23 11.23 -16.25
C GLY A 46 -29.22 10.23 -16.78
N ASP A 47 -27.99 10.68 -17.03
CA ASP A 47 -26.81 9.80 -17.00
C ASP A 47 -26.48 9.46 -15.54
N GLY A 48 -27.46 8.89 -14.86
CA GLY A 48 -27.23 8.06 -13.70
C GLY A 48 -26.59 6.78 -14.18
N ARG A 49 -25.26 6.82 -14.43
CA ARG A 49 -24.45 5.63 -14.22
C ARG A 49 -24.59 5.33 -12.73
N SER A 50 -25.63 4.59 -12.40
CA SER A 50 -25.72 3.81 -11.18
C SER A 50 -24.39 3.07 -11.14
N SER A 51 -23.45 3.52 -10.30
CA SER A 51 -22.32 2.70 -9.94
C SER A 51 -22.98 1.47 -9.34
N ALA A 52 -23.04 0.39 -10.10
CA ALA A 52 -23.52 -0.89 -9.61
C ALA A 52 -22.83 -1.07 -8.25
N ALA A 53 -23.62 -1.17 -7.17
CA ALA A 53 -23.07 -1.24 -5.84
C ALA A 53 -22.02 -2.35 -5.84
N ALA A 54 -20.78 -2.00 -5.48
CA ALA A 54 -19.68 -2.94 -5.53
C ALA A 54 -20.08 -4.17 -4.70
N ASP A 55 -19.99 -5.36 -5.30
CA ASP A 55 -20.29 -6.61 -4.61
C ASP A 55 -19.39 -6.71 -3.38
N PRO A 56 -19.94 -6.59 -2.15
CA PRO A 56 -19.13 -6.55 -0.94
C PRO A 56 -18.42 -7.88 -0.69
N THR A 57 -18.84 -8.97 -1.34
CA THR A 57 -18.22 -10.29 -1.17
C THR A 57 -16.95 -10.47 -2.00
N ARG A 58 -16.60 -9.46 -2.81
CA ARG A 58 -15.49 -9.51 -3.76
C ARG A 58 -14.49 -8.39 -3.51
N ILE A 59 -13.21 -8.68 -3.77
CA ILE A 59 -12.19 -7.62 -3.80
C ILE A 59 -12.45 -6.69 -5.00
N PRO A 60 -12.60 -5.36 -4.81
CA PRO A 60 -12.86 -4.45 -5.92
C PRO A 60 -11.81 -4.51 -7.02
N ASP A 61 -12.24 -4.34 -8.27
CA ASP A 61 -11.38 -4.33 -9.48
C ASP A 61 -10.56 -5.61 -9.72
N VAL A 62 -10.92 -6.73 -9.07
CA VAL A 62 -10.34 -8.04 -9.34
C VAL A 62 -11.37 -8.94 -10.03
N GLY A 63 -11.04 -9.37 -11.25
CA GLY A 63 -11.85 -10.21 -12.12
C GLY A 63 -11.95 -11.67 -11.64
N ASP A 64 -12.89 -12.42 -12.21
CA ASP A 64 -13.21 -13.80 -11.80
C ASP A 64 -11.99 -14.71 -11.74
N ARG A 65 -11.05 -14.55 -12.68
CA ARG A 65 -9.85 -15.39 -12.80
C ARG A 65 -8.97 -15.33 -11.54
N LEU A 66 -8.74 -14.13 -11.01
CA LEU A 66 -7.92 -13.96 -9.81
C LEU A 66 -8.75 -14.08 -8.52
N GLN A 67 -10.03 -13.68 -8.53
CA GLN A 67 -10.92 -13.87 -7.37
C GLN A 67 -11.03 -15.33 -6.97
N LYS A 68 -11.20 -16.24 -7.93
CA LYS A 68 -11.27 -17.69 -7.69
C LYS A 68 -9.97 -18.28 -7.14
N ARG A 69 -8.86 -17.54 -7.21
CA ARG A 69 -7.56 -17.95 -6.64
C ARG A 69 -7.34 -17.44 -5.22
N ILE A 70 -8.17 -16.52 -4.74
CA ILE A 70 -8.20 -16.13 -3.33
C ILE A 70 -8.83 -17.29 -2.56
N PRO A 71 -8.13 -17.91 -1.59
CA PRO A 71 -8.69 -19.00 -0.80
C PRO A 71 -10.00 -18.60 -0.09
N ASP A 72 -10.98 -19.49 -0.04
CA ASP A 72 -12.30 -19.23 0.54
C ASP A 72 -12.24 -18.91 2.05
N ASP A 73 -11.26 -19.51 2.73
CA ASP A 73 -10.95 -19.32 4.15
C ASP A 73 -10.13 -18.04 4.43
N SER A 74 -9.62 -17.37 3.39
CA SER A 74 -8.91 -16.10 3.56
C SER A 74 -9.83 -15.03 4.14
N ARG A 75 -9.33 -14.38 5.20
CA ARG A 75 -9.98 -13.26 5.88
C ARG A 75 -9.20 -11.96 5.74
N GLN A 76 -8.04 -11.98 5.09
CA GLN A 76 -7.19 -10.81 4.87
C GLN A 76 -6.59 -10.83 3.46
N VAL A 77 -6.81 -9.75 2.71
CA VAL A 77 -6.24 -9.58 1.37
C VAL A 77 -5.47 -8.27 1.30
N VAL A 78 -4.19 -8.34 0.95
CA VAL A 78 -3.40 -7.20 0.51
C VAL A 78 -3.54 -7.09 -1.01
N ALA A 79 -4.34 -6.14 -1.49
CA ALA A 79 -4.49 -5.89 -2.92
C ALA A 79 -3.47 -4.85 -3.38
N VAL A 80 -2.64 -5.20 -4.36
CA VAL A 80 -1.68 -4.30 -5.00
C VAL A 80 -2.18 -3.97 -6.40
N TYR A 81 -2.63 -2.74 -6.57
CA TYR A 81 -3.14 -2.24 -7.84
C TYR A 81 -2.07 -1.42 -8.54
N GLY A 82 -1.38 -2.02 -9.51
CA GLY A 82 -0.46 -1.31 -10.39
C GLY A 82 -1.19 -0.39 -11.36
N ASP A 83 -0.66 0.80 -11.59
CA ASP A 83 -1.31 1.81 -12.44
C ASP A 83 -1.33 1.42 -13.92
N GLY A 84 -0.35 0.65 -14.37
CA GLY A 84 -0.30 0.11 -15.73
C GLY A 84 0.75 -0.97 -15.90
N ARG A 85 0.66 -1.72 -17.01
CA ARG A 85 1.53 -2.86 -17.33
C ARG A 85 3.02 -2.52 -17.26
N ASP A 86 3.39 -1.30 -17.61
CA ASP A 86 4.78 -0.83 -17.71
C ASP A 86 5.06 0.33 -16.73
N SER A 87 4.20 0.55 -15.72
CA SER A 87 4.38 1.56 -14.67
C SER A 87 5.00 0.96 -13.41
N ALA A 88 5.87 1.73 -12.74
CA ALA A 88 6.41 1.39 -11.43
C ALA A 88 5.47 1.78 -10.28
N ASP A 89 4.42 2.56 -10.56
CA ASP A 89 3.52 3.09 -9.54
C ASP A 89 2.36 2.15 -9.26
N SER A 90 2.01 2.03 -7.97
CA SER A 90 0.91 1.20 -7.51
C SER A 90 0.24 1.76 -6.26
N THR A 91 -0.95 1.26 -5.97
CA THR A 91 -1.65 1.49 -4.70
C THR A 91 -1.83 0.16 -4.01
N VAL A 92 -1.42 0.07 -2.75
CA VAL A 92 -1.71 -1.08 -1.88
C VAL A 92 -2.92 -0.77 -1.01
N VAL A 93 -3.78 -1.77 -0.85
CA VAL A 93 -4.98 -1.71 0.00
C VAL A 93 -5.07 -2.98 0.84
N LEU A 94 -5.24 -2.84 2.15
CA LEU A 94 -5.63 -3.97 3.00
C LEU A 94 -7.14 -4.08 3.05
N TYR A 95 -7.66 -5.27 2.74
CA TYR A 95 -9.04 -5.66 2.96
C TYR A 95 -9.12 -6.72 4.05
N THR A 96 -10.12 -6.60 4.93
CA THR A 96 -10.43 -7.59 5.97
C THR A 96 -11.86 -8.07 5.80
N LYS A 97 -12.08 -9.39 5.98
CA LYS A 97 -13.39 -10.01 5.81
C LYS A 97 -14.15 -10.00 7.13
N GLN A 98 -15.38 -9.48 7.12
CA GLN A 98 -16.33 -9.54 8.23
C GLN A 98 -17.60 -10.23 7.73
N GLY A 99 -17.92 -11.40 8.29
CA GLY A 99 -18.91 -12.29 7.69
C GLY A 99 -18.47 -12.72 6.29
N SER A 100 -19.29 -12.42 5.27
CA SER A 100 -18.96 -12.62 3.86
C SER A 100 -18.40 -11.38 3.16
N ALA A 101 -18.47 -10.21 3.80
CA ALA A 101 -18.14 -8.93 3.18
C ALA A 101 -16.67 -8.55 3.42
N TRP A 102 -16.02 -8.01 2.39
CA TRP A 102 -14.70 -7.39 2.45
C TRP A 102 -14.82 -5.91 2.77
N HIS A 103 -14.04 -5.48 3.75
CA HIS A 103 -13.96 -4.09 4.18
C HIS A 103 -12.56 -3.55 3.91
N ARG A 104 -12.48 -2.37 3.29
CA ARG A 104 -11.22 -1.64 3.12
C ARG A 104 -10.76 -1.12 4.48
N ALA A 105 -9.64 -1.62 4.98
CA ALA A 105 -9.07 -1.18 6.24
C ALA A 105 -8.20 0.08 6.04
N ARG A 106 -7.25 0.03 5.11
CA ARG A 106 -6.31 1.14 4.85
C ARG A 106 -5.69 1.03 3.46
N SER A 107 -5.10 2.11 2.98
CA SER A 107 -4.50 2.19 1.65
C SER A 107 -3.31 3.14 1.63
N TRP A 108 -2.34 2.84 0.77
CA TRP A 108 -1.08 3.56 0.66
C TRP A 108 -0.61 3.59 -0.80
N ALA A 109 0.10 4.66 -1.18
CA ALA A 109 0.93 4.64 -2.37
C ALA A 109 2.08 3.64 -2.17
N ALA A 110 2.52 3.03 -3.26
CA ALA A 110 3.53 2.00 -3.28
C ALA A 110 4.24 1.96 -4.65
N HIS A 111 5.40 1.34 -4.72
CA HIS A 111 6.05 1.05 -6.00
C HIS A 111 6.17 -0.45 -6.23
N ASN A 112 6.08 -0.87 -7.49
CA ASN A 112 6.33 -2.23 -7.95
C ASN A 112 7.61 -2.28 -8.80
N GLY A 113 7.85 -3.39 -9.50
CA GLY A 113 9.00 -3.54 -10.40
C GLY A 113 9.12 -2.36 -11.37
N THR A 114 10.32 -1.84 -11.58
CA THR A 114 10.54 -0.62 -12.38
C THR A 114 10.10 -0.73 -13.85
N LYS A 115 9.93 -1.95 -14.38
CA LYS A 115 9.36 -2.20 -15.71
C LYS A 115 7.90 -2.64 -15.68
N GLY A 116 7.23 -2.51 -14.53
CA GLY A 116 5.84 -2.85 -14.32
C GLY A 116 5.60 -4.32 -13.99
N TRP A 117 4.65 -4.92 -14.68
CA TRP A 117 4.02 -6.19 -14.30
C TRP A 117 4.19 -7.25 -15.39
N THR A 118 4.18 -8.52 -15.00
CA THR A 118 4.24 -9.66 -15.93
C THR A 118 3.49 -10.87 -15.39
N THR A 119 2.86 -11.63 -16.27
CA THR A 119 2.31 -12.97 -15.97
C THR A 119 3.35 -14.09 -16.13
N ASP A 120 4.49 -13.77 -16.76
CA ASP A 120 5.63 -14.67 -16.95
C ASP A 120 6.88 -14.02 -16.38
N HIS A 121 7.02 -14.07 -15.05
CA HIS A 121 8.16 -13.49 -14.35
C HIS A 121 9.40 -14.37 -14.47
N HIS A 122 10.54 -13.71 -14.69
CA HIS A 122 11.88 -14.29 -14.73
C HIS A 122 12.86 -13.45 -13.91
N GLU A 123 13.91 -14.09 -13.40
CA GLU A 123 14.98 -13.41 -12.67
C GLU A 123 15.54 -12.22 -13.48
N ASN A 124 15.71 -11.06 -12.82
CA ASN A 124 16.23 -9.82 -13.40
C ASN A 124 15.37 -9.16 -14.51
N ASP A 125 14.13 -9.61 -14.75
CA ASP A 125 13.25 -8.98 -15.75
C ASP A 125 12.79 -7.56 -15.37
N LYS A 126 12.95 -7.20 -14.09
CA LYS A 126 12.55 -5.93 -13.47
C LYS A 126 11.04 -5.71 -13.37
N ARG A 127 10.26 -6.80 -13.38
CA ARG A 127 8.79 -6.78 -13.34
C ARG A 127 8.28 -7.54 -12.13
N SER A 128 7.19 -7.06 -11.54
CA SER A 128 6.48 -7.77 -10.48
C SER A 128 5.57 -8.85 -11.07
N PRO A 129 5.50 -10.05 -10.46
CA PRO A 129 4.61 -11.11 -10.92
C PRO A 129 3.14 -10.76 -10.67
N VAL A 130 2.29 -11.02 -11.66
CA VAL A 130 0.83 -10.93 -11.53
C VAL A 130 0.30 -12.23 -10.91
N GLY A 131 -0.51 -12.14 -9.86
CA GLY A 131 -1.14 -13.33 -9.29
C GLY A 131 -1.76 -13.14 -7.92
N VAL A 132 -2.12 -14.29 -7.33
CA VAL A 132 -2.51 -14.41 -5.92
C VAL A 132 -1.48 -15.31 -5.24
N PHE A 133 -0.91 -14.85 -4.13
CA PHE A 133 0.13 -15.54 -3.37
C PHE A 133 -0.18 -15.42 -1.88
N THR A 134 0.19 -16.41 -1.08
CA THR A 134 0.06 -16.32 0.39
C THR A 134 1.14 -15.41 0.97
N LEU A 135 0.89 -14.92 2.19
CA LEU A 135 1.85 -14.19 3.01
C LEU A 135 2.07 -14.99 4.30
N SER A 136 3.15 -15.77 4.38
CA SER A 136 3.35 -16.67 5.53
C SER A 136 4.42 -16.23 6.54
N ASP A 137 5.38 -15.41 6.13
CA ASP A 137 6.57 -15.12 6.94
C ASP A 137 6.94 -13.63 6.86
N ALA A 138 7.48 -13.10 7.96
CA ALA A 138 7.97 -11.74 8.07
C ALA A 138 9.39 -11.71 8.66
N GLY A 139 10.02 -10.53 8.59
CA GLY A 139 11.36 -10.35 9.15
C GLY A 139 11.95 -8.99 8.82
N GLY A 140 13.25 -8.87 9.09
CA GLY A 140 13.99 -7.65 8.77
C GLY A 140 15.14 -7.40 9.74
N VAL A 141 15.80 -6.26 9.56
CA VAL A 141 16.87 -5.79 10.44
C VAL A 141 16.31 -5.31 11.79
N LEU A 142 15.15 -4.66 11.74
CA LEU A 142 14.50 -4.09 12.92
C LEU A 142 13.71 -5.15 13.70
N PRO A 143 13.51 -4.95 15.01
CA PRO A 143 12.60 -5.80 15.78
C PRO A 143 11.17 -5.71 15.23
N ASP A 144 10.41 -6.77 15.43
CA ASP A 144 8.99 -6.80 15.12
C ASP A 144 8.28 -5.58 15.76
N PRO A 145 7.52 -4.77 14.99
CA PRO A 145 6.76 -3.66 15.54
C PRO A 145 5.53 -4.08 16.36
N ASP A 146 5.15 -5.37 16.39
CA ASP A 146 4.17 -5.93 17.33
C ASP A 146 4.88 -6.55 18.56
N PRO A 147 4.67 -6.02 19.77
CA PRO A 147 5.28 -6.56 20.98
C PRO A 147 4.53 -7.75 21.59
N ALA A 148 3.35 -8.14 21.10
CA ALA A 148 2.58 -9.23 21.67
C ALA A 148 3.11 -10.60 21.20
N PRO A 149 3.64 -11.46 22.10
CA PRO A 149 4.16 -12.77 21.71
C PRO A 149 3.04 -13.67 21.18
N GLY A 150 3.23 -14.24 19.99
CA GLY A 150 2.29 -15.19 19.39
C GLY A 150 1.15 -14.56 18.59
N THR A 151 1.17 -13.24 18.35
CA THR A 151 0.30 -12.56 17.40
C THR A 151 1.10 -12.16 16.16
N GLY A 152 0.49 -12.28 14.99
CA GLY A 152 1.13 -11.86 13.73
C GLY A 152 1.89 -12.96 12.99
N LEU A 153 2.46 -12.61 11.84
CA LEU A 153 3.26 -13.52 11.03
C LEU A 153 4.55 -13.92 11.77
N PRO A 154 5.04 -15.18 11.65
CA PRO A 154 6.36 -15.57 12.12
C PRO A 154 7.45 -14.56 11.69
N TYR A 155 8.14 -13.96 12.66
CA TYR A 155 9.08 -12.86 12.40
C TYR A 155 10.54 -13.24 12.66
N SER A 156 11.36 -13.20 11.62
CA SER A 156 12.80 -13.46 11.68
C SER A 156 13.61 -12.17 11.68
N ARG A 157 14.13 -11.76 12.86
CA ARG A 157 15.04 -10.62 12.97
C ARG A 157 16.49 -11.04 12.73
N SER A 158 17.17 -10.42 11.77
CA SER A 158 18.59 -10.67 11.53
C SER A 158 19.29 -9.52 10.81
N ALA A 159 20.58 -9.30 11.11
CA ALA A 159 21.41 -8.37 10.34
C ALA A 159 21.64 -8.83 8.89
N SER A 160 21.41 -10.12 8.58
CA SER A 160 21.53 -10.67 7.23
C SER A 160 20.50 -10.11 6.23
N PHE A 161 19.45 -9.45 6.71
CA PHE A 161 18.53 -8.70 5.84
C PHE A 161 19.13 -7.39 5.32
N ALA A 162 20.16 -6.85 5.97
CA ALA A 162 20.62 -5.49 5.70
C ALA A 162 21.03 -5.29 4.23
N ALA A 163 20.44 -4.28 3.60
CA ALA A 163 20.84 -3.86 2.27
C ALA A 163 22.35 -3.54 2.24
N PRO A 164 23.07 -3.96 1.18
CA PRO A 164 24.52 -3.73 1.07
C PRO A 164 24.87 -2.24 1.14
N ARG A 165 25.92 -1.89 1.89
CA ARG A 165 26.32 -0.49 2.10
C ARG A 165 26.91 0.19 0.87
N TRP A 166 27.21 -0.56 -0.19
CA TRP A 166 27.62 -0.04 -1.48
C TRP A 166 26.44 0.40 -2.36
N TRP A 167 25.19 0.09 -1.98
CA TRP A 167 24.00 0.66 -2.61
C TRP A 167 23.87 2.15 -2.27
N ALA A 168 23.12 2.89 -3.09
CA ALA A 168 22.78 4.27 -2.77
C ALA A 168 22.05 4.35 -1.42
N LYS A 169 22.28 5.43 -0.68
CA LYS A 169 21.81 5.58 0.71
C LYS A 169 20.29 5.44 0.86
N SER A 170 19.52 5.79 -0.18
CA SER A 170 18.07 5.62 -0.20
C SER A 170 17.63 4.17 0.00
N TYR A 171 18.46 3.20 -0.40
CA TYR A 171 18.12 1.77 -0.33
C TYR A 171 18.58 1.09 0.98
N TRP A 172 19.29 1.80 1.86
CA TRP A 172 19.91 1.18 3.05
C TRP A 172 18.91 0.61 4.06
N HIS A 173 17.64 1.00 3.92
CA HIS A 173 16.53 0.67 4.81
C HIS A 173 15.46 -0.19 4.14
N ASP A 174 15.64 -0.61 2.88
CA ASP A 174 14.64 -1.38 2.12
C ASP A 174 14.13 -2.58 2.91
N PHE A 175 15.04 -3.28 3.59
CA PHE A 175 14.76 -4.54 4.29
C PHE A 175 14.80 -4.38 5.82
N ASP A 176 14.59 -3.16 6.32
CA ASP A 176 14.37 -2.95 7.75
C ASP A 176 13.13 -3.73 8.23
N TYR A 177 12.09 -3.77 7.39
CA TYR A 177 10.90 -4.60 7.51
C TYR A 177 10.58 -5.31 6.18
N VAL A 178 10.25 -6.59 6.26
CA VAL A 178 9.96 -7.47 5.13
C VAL A 178 8.75 -8.35 5.47
N ILE A 179 7.83 -8.49 4.53
CA ILE A 179 6.81 -9.55 4.51
C ILE A 179 7.01 -10.36 3.23
N ALA A 180 7.17 -11.68 3.37
CA ALA A 180 7.40 -12.56 2.24
C ALA A 180 6.13 -12.70 1.39
N ILE A 181 6.26 -12.53 0.07
CA ILE A 181 5.28 -12.99 -0.90
C ILE A 181 5.69 -14.39 -1.31
N ASP A 182 4.80 -15.37 -1.18
CA ASP A 182 5.08 -16.78 -1.45
C ASP A 182 5.14 -17.12 -2.95
N TYR A 183 5.96 -16.38 -3.68
CA TYR A 183 6.34 -16.62 -5.07
C TYR A 183 7.69 -17.34 -5.11
N ASN A 184 7.71 -18.57 -5.64
CA ASN A 184 8.90 -19.41 -5.80
C ASN A 184 9.83 -19.43 -4.56
N ARG A 185 9.25 -19.71 -3.39
CA ARG A 185 9.97 -19.88 -2.12
C ARG A 185 9.37 -21.04 -1.32
N VAL A 186 10.10 -21.49 -0.30
CA VAL A 186 9.58 -22.40 0.72
C VAL A 186 8.84 -21.57 1.78
N LYS A 187 7.58 -21.92 2.08
CA LYS A 187 6.78 -21.25 3.12
C LYS A 187 7.20 -21.73 4.51
N GLY A 188 7.10 -20.88 5.52
CA GLY A 188 7.49 -21.20 6.90
C GLY A 188 9.00 -21.09 7.15
N THR A 189 9.76 -20.57 6.20
CA THR A 189 11.18 -20.25 6.35
C THR A 189 11.37 -18.74 6.41
N PRO A 190 12.48 -18.23 6.99
CA PRO A 190 12.76 -16.80 6.99
C PRO A 190 12.62 -16.17 5.58
N PRO A 191 12.16 -14.90 5.45
CA PRO A 191 12.00 -14.29 4.14
C PRO A 191 13.27 -14.27 3.26
N ASN A 192 14.46 -14.26 3.87
CA ASN A 192 15.75 -14.31 3.19
C ASN A 192 16.32 -15.72 2.98
N ASP A 193 15.56 -16.78 3.22
CA ASP A 193 15.92 -18.13 2.75
C ASP A 193 16.04 -18.13 1.21
N PRO A 194 17.17 -18.58 0.64
CA PRO A 194 17.43 -18.47 -0.79
C PRO A 194 16.80 -19.59 -1.62
N THR A 195 16.12 -20.57 -1.01
CA THR A 195 15.62 -21.77 -1.69
C THR A 195 14.50 -21.42 -2.66
N ARG A 196 14.66 -21.83 -3.93
CA ARG A 196 13.74 -21.56 -5.04
C ARG A 196 13.29 -22.87 -5.69
N PRO A 197 12.15 -23.45 -5.28
CA PRO A 197 11.69 -24.75 -5.76
C PRO A 197 11.49 -24.86 -7.28
N GLU A 198 11.09 -23.77 -7.94
CA GLU A 198 10.90 -23.69 -9.40
C GLU A 198 12.19 -23.25 -10.14
N GLY A 199 13.32 -23.23 -9.43
CA GLY A 199 14.63 -22.87 -9.98
C GLY A 199 14.90 -21.36 -10.00
N THR A 200 16.18 -21.02 -10.15
CA THR A 200 16.65 -19.62 -10.08
C THR A 200 16.11 -18.77 -11.22
N SER A 201 15.94 -19.32 -12.42
CA SER A 201 15.48 -18.58 -13.61
C SER A 201 14.08 -17.99 -13.45
N LYS A 202 13.22 -18.62 -12.65
CA LYS A 202 11.83 -18.20 -12.43
C LYS A 202 11.72 -16.90 -11.61
N GLY A 203 12.81 -16.43 -11.02
CA GLY A 203 12.79 -15.33 -10.05
C GLY A 203 12.43 -15.81 -8.65
N GLY A 204 12.64 -14.99 -7.63
CA GLY A 204 12.30 -15.30 -6.24
C GLY A 204 12.60 -14.12 -5.33
N SER A 205 12.53 -14.33 -4.01
CA SER A 205 12.80 -13.27 -3.02
C SER A 205 11.95 -12.00 -3.25
N ILE A 206 10.67 -12.21 -3.59
CA ILE A 206 9.69 -11.15 -3.82
C ILE A 206 9.04 -10.80 -2.50
N TRP A 207 9.11 -9.54 -2.10
CA TRP A 207 8.69 -9.09 -0.77
C TRP A 207 7.80 -7.85 -0.83
N LEU A 208 7.01 -7.65 0.23
CA LEU A 208 6.60 -6.32 0.66
C LEU A 208 7.71 -5.74 1.54
N HIS A 209 8.22 -4.55 1.24
CA HIS A 209 9.33 -3.96 1.99
C HIS A 209 9.26 -2.43 2.08
N MET A 210 10.22 -1.82 2.75
CA MET A 210 10.26 -0.37 2.98
C MET A 210 10.53 0.41 1.69
N ASP A 211 9.81 1.50 1.49
CA ASP A 211 9.94 2.33 0.30
C ASP A 211 11.20 3.20 0.28
N HIS A 212 11.82 3.24 -0.90
CA HIS A 212 12.99 4.07 -1.23
C HIS A 212 12.70 5.13 -2.29
N GLY A 213 11.42 5.33 -2.65
CA GLY A 213 10.95 6.42 -3.52
C GLY A 213 11.04 6.16 -5.02
N SER A 214 11.19 4.91 -5.46
CA SER A 214 11.17 4.54 -6.89
C SER A 214 10.82 3.06 -7.09
N GLY A 215 10.67 2.64 -8.35
CA GLY A 215 10.44 1.24 -8.70
C GLY A 215 11.49 0.28 -8.14
N THR A 216 11.05 -0.96 -7.86
CA THR A 216 11.88 -2.03 -7.32
C THR A 216 12.45 -2.92 -8.43
N SER A 217 13.21 -3.96 -8.07
CA SER A 217 13.55 -5.04 -9.02
C SER A 217 12.38 -5.98 -9.32
N ALA A 218 11.42 -6.16 -8.41
CA ALA A 218 10.21 -6.97 -8.59
C ALA A 218 9.31 -6.97 -7.34
N CYS A 219 9.86 -6.62 -6.18
CA CYS A 219 9.13 -6.41 -4.92
C CYS A 219 8.06 -5.32 -5.01
N VAL A 220 7.26 -5.21 -3.95
CA VAL A 220 6.36 -4.07 -3.74
C VAL A 220 6.84 -3.28 -2.53
N SER A 221 7.17 -2.02 -2.72
CA SER A 221 7.71 -1.17 -1.66
C SER A 221 6.64 -0.22 -1.10
N LEU A 222 6.69 0.00 0.22
CA LEU A 222 5.63 0.64 1.01
C LEU A 222 6.22 1.60 2.04
N PRO A 223 5.54 2.73 2.36
CA PRO A 223 5.97 3.61 3.43
C PRO A 223 6.13 2.86 4.76
N LYS A 224 7.06 3.30 5.62
CA LYS A 224 7.30 2.69 6.94
C LYS A 224 6.01 2.45 7.74
N SER A 225 5.12 3.44 7.76
CA SER A 225 3.86 3.36 8.49
C SER A 225 2.90 2.30 7.94
N ALA A 226 2.99 1.97 6.64
CA ALA A 226 2.26 0.87 6.04
C ALA A 226 2.83 -0.48 6.48
N MET A 227 4.16 -0.64 6.40
CA MET A 227 4.82 -1.87 6.84
C MET A 227 4.56 -2.16 8.32
N GLU A 228 4.68 -1.17 9.20
CA GLU A 228 4.37 -1.33 10.62
C GLU A 228 2.89 -1.67 10.87
N TYR A 229 1.97 -1.11 10.08
CA TYR A 229 0.55 -1.43 10.20
C TYR A 229 0.26 -2.86 9.74
N LEU A 230 0.82 -3.28 8.60
CA LEU A 230 0.65 -4.64 8.10
C LEU A 230 1.23 -5.68 9.06
N LEU A 231 2.44 -5.46 9.58
CA LEU A 231 3.08 -6.38 10.53
C LEU A 231 2.27 -6.56 11.82
N ARG A 232 1.62 -5.50 12.33
CA ARG A 232 0.73 -5.58 13.51
C ARG A 232 -0.66 -6.14 13.20
N THR A 233 -1.02 -6.32 11.93
CA THR A 233 -2.42 -6.63 11.54
C THR A 233 -2.55 -7.98 10.86
N LEU A 234 -1.59 -8.38 10.03
CA LEU A 234 -1.65 -9.65 9.31
C LEU A 234 -1.49 -10.80 10.29
N ASP A 235 -2.43 -11.72 10.25
CA ASP A 235 -2.60 -12.79 11.23
C ASP A 235 -2.61 -14.13 10.47
N PRO A 236 -1.65 -15.05 10.72
CA PRO A 236 -1.55 -16.30 9.98
C PRO A 236 -2.83 -17.16 10.08
N ASP A 237 -3.58 -17.07 11.18
CA ASP A 237 -4.85 -17.79 11.36
C ASP A 237 -6.00 -17.20 10.53
N ARG A 238 -5.79 -16.01 9.95
CA ARG A 238 -6.69 -15.36 9.00
C ARG A 238 -6.31 -15.58 7.54
N HIS A 239 -5.32 -16.43 7.30
CA HIS A 239 -4.85 -16.85 5.97
C HIS A 239 -4.63 -15.66 5.01
N PRO A 240 -3.69 -14.75 5.34
CA PRO A 240 -3.48 -13.55 4.55
C PRO A 240 -2.88 -13.89 3.19
N VAL A 241 -3.42 -13.25 2.16
CA VAL A 241 -2.91 -13.35 0.79
C VAL A 241 -2.65 -11.96 0.20
N VAL A 242 -1.78 -11.91 -0.80
CA VAL A 242 -1.64 -10.77 -1.69
C VAL A 242 -2.27 -11.11 -3.04
N VAL A 243 -3.07 -10.18 -3.58
CA VAL A 243 -3.47 -10.18 -5.00
C VAL A 243 -2.83 -8.98 -5.66
N MET A 244 -2.04 -9.19 -6.71
CA MET A 244 -1.20 -8.14 -7.27
C MET A 244 -1.12 -8.21 -8.80
N GLY A 245 -1.12 -7.04 -9.44
CA GLY A 245 -1.05 -6.89 -10.88
C GLY A 245 -1.32 -5.46 -11.32
N ASP A 246 -1.08 -5.14 -12.60
CA ASP A 246 -1.64 -3.92 -13.18
C ASP A 246 -3.16 -4.02 -13.36
N ARG A 247 -3.82 -2.85 -13.52
CA ARG A 247 -5.28 -2.77 -13.67
C ARG A 247 -5.88 -3.70 -14.73
N ALA A 248 -5.21 -3.89 -15.86
CA ALA A 248 -5.76 -4.72 -16.94
C ALA A 248 -5.75 -6.20 -16.54
N HIS A 249 -4.63 -6.69 -16.02
CA HIS A 249 -4.53 -8.09 -15.58
C HIS A 249 -5.33 -8.40 -14.32
N LEU A 250 -5.54 -7.41 -13.45
CA LEU A 250 -6.40 -7.56 -12.28
C LEU A 250 -7.86 -7.72 -12.68
N LYS A 251 -8.34 -6.95 -13.67
CA LYS A 251 -9.74 -6.94 -14.11
C LYS A 251 -10.12 -8.10 -15.04
N ALA A 252 -9.15 -8.70 -15.73
CA ALA A 252 -9.32 -9.81 -16.66
C ALA A 252 -9.63 -11.14 -15.95
#